data_AF-A0A0H5CFU5-F1
#
_entry.id   AF-A0A0H5CFU5-F1
#
_cell.length_a   1.000
_cell.length_b   1.000
_cell.length_c   1.000
_cell.angle_alpha   90.00
_cell.angle_beta   90.00
_cell.angle_gamma   90.00
#
_symmetry.space_group_name_H-M   'P 1'
#
loop_
_entity.id
_entity.type
_entity.pdbx_description
1 polymer ?
#
loop_
_entity_poly.entity_id
_entity_poly.type
_entity_poly.pdbx_seq_one_letter_code
_entity_poly.pdbx_strand_id
1 'polypeptide(L)'
;MIDADAARAAAEQRRTVASRTQPDWAAARTGEPQLVHTIDGHPSYWVCPIIDSGVLRGFVRVTADGKVAAHGTFGGAPTVVTGITADQAAEAARTWAPTGAQIGTPLYVHDGPPGREAWRVDIHEGDTTTVLMVGPGGAYEWAPRDPTLE
;
A
#
# COMPACT_ATOMS: atom_id res chain seq x y z
N MET A 1 -8.69 2.67 -15.53
CA MET A 1 -8.76 2.46 -14.06
C MET A 1 -9.72 3.49 -13.49
N ILE A 2 -10.54 3.11 -12.52
CA ILE A 2 -11.39 4.04 -11.76
C ILE A 2 -10.56 5.02 -10.93
N ASP A 3 -11.10 6.22 -10.69
CA ASP A 3 -10.45 7.20 -9.82
C ASP A 3 -10.62 6.89 -8.31
N ALA A 4 -9.97 7.70 -7.48
CA ALA A 4 -10.00 7.55 -6.03
C ALA A 4 -11.42 7.75 -5.46
N ASP A 5 -12.21 8.67 -6.00
CA ASP A 5 -13.55 8.95 -5.47
C ASP A 5 -14.50 7.76 -5.71
N ALA A 6 -14.45 7.17 -6.91
CA ALA A 6 -15.17 5.95 -7.24
C ALA A 6 -14.71 4.76 -6.37
N ALA A 7 -13.40 4.64 -6.11
CA ALA A 7 -12.88 3.61 -5.22
C ALA A 7 -13.40 3.80 -3.78
N ARG A 8 -13.38 5.05 -3.29
CA ARG A 8 -13.90 5.40 -1.96
C ARG A 8 -15.39 5.07 -1.85
N ALA A 9 -16.19 5.38 -2.87
CA ALA A 9 -17.61 5.08 -2.88
C ALA A 9 -17.90 3.57 -2.83
N ALA A 10 -17.18 2.77 -3.62
CA ALA A 10 -17.31 1.31 -3.59
C ALA A 10 -16.91 0.72 -2.22
N ALA A 11 -15.83 1.25 -1.63
CA ALA A 11 -15.40 0.85 -0.29
C ALA A 11 -16.40 1.25 0.80
N GLU A 12 -17.03 2.41 0.71
CA GLU A 12 -18.04 2.88 1.66
C GLU A 12 -19.30 2.02 1.63
N GLN A 13 -19.73 1.63 0.43
CA GLN A 13 -20.81 0.66 0.26
C GLN A 13 -20.45 -0.67 0.92
N ARG A 14 -19.22 -1.17 0.70
CA ARG A 14 -18.77 -2.43 1.31
C ARG A 14 -18.72 -2.33 2.83
N ARG A 15 -18.20 -1.23 3.38
CA ARG A 15 -18.11 -0.98 4.82
C ARG A 15 -19.49 -1.04 5.46
N THR A 16 -20.50 -0.39 4.87
CA THR A 16 -21.90 -0.42 5.35
C THR A 16 -22.47 -1.84 5.41
N VAL A 17 -22.13 -2.70 4.44
CA VAL A 17 -22.54 -4.11 4.47
C VAL A 17 -21.76 -4.89 5.53
N ALA A 18 -20.44 -4.68 5.60
CA ALA A 18 -19.55 -5.38 6.52
C ALA A 18 -19.83 -5.04 8.00
N SER A 19 -20.33 -3.83 8.29
CA SER A 19 -20.64 -3.39 9.67
C SER A 19 -21.72 -4.23 10.35
N ARG A 20 -22.50 -5.00 9.58
CA ARG A 20 -23.48 -5.98 10.11
C ARG A 20 -22.81 -7.17 10.81
N THR A 21 -21.57 -7.48 10.43
CA THR A 21 -20.77 -8.60 10.97
C THR A 21 -19.47 -8.13 11.64
N GLN A 22 -19.10 -6.85 11.48
CA GLN A 22 -17.95 -6.18 12.10
C GLN A 22 -18.44 -4.89 12.78
N PRO A 23 -18.96 -4.97 14.02
CA PRO A 23 -19.65 -3.84 14.67
C PRO A 23 -18.78 -2.59 14.85
N ASP A 24 -17.46 -2.76 14.97
CA ASP A 24 -16.46 -1.68 15.06
C ASP A 24 -16.38 -0.83 13.78
N TRP A 25 -16.93 -1.31 12.66
CA TRP A 25 -17.01 -0.56 11.42
C TRP A 25 -18.28 0.30 11.30
N ALA A 26 -19.26 0.14 12.21
CA ALA A 26 -20.54 0.84 12.13
C ALA A 26 -20.38 2.37 12.23
N ALA A 27 -19.53 2.83 13.14
CA ALA A 27 -19.19 4.25 13.33
C ALA A 27 -18.01 4.72 12.46
N ALA A 28 -17.31 3.79 11.80
CA ALA A 28 -16.18 4.10 10.95
C ALA A 28 -16.64 4.67 9.59
N ARG A 29 -15.71 5.32 8.90
CA ARG A 29 -15.85 5.84 7.53
C ARG A 29 -14.71 5.39 6.64
N THR A 30 -14.93 5.39 5.34
CA THR A 30 -13.84 5.20 4.39
C THR A 30 -12.97 6.46 4.32
N GLY A 31 -11.66 6.32 4.52
CA GLY A 31 -10.69 7.41 4.39
C GLY A 31 -10.12 7.55 2.98
N GLU A 32 -8.91 8.09 2.86
CA GLU A 32 -8.28 8.37 1.58
C GLU A 32 -7.75 7.09 0.90
N PRO A 33 -8.23 6.73 -0.29
CA PRO A 33 -7.73 5.57 -1.03
C PRO A 33 -6.25 5.72 -1.37
N GLN A 34 -5.50 4.62 -1.22
CA GLN A 34 -4.12 4.53 -1.64
C GLN A 34 -4.04 3.69 -2.90
N LEU A 35 -3.45 4.25 -3.96
CA LEU A 35 -3.23 3.53 -5.20
C LEU A 35 -2.04 2.59 -5.05
N VAL A 36 -2.28 1.31 -5.31
CA VAL A 36 -1.24 0.29 -5.39
C VAL A 36 -0.87 0.11 -6.85
N HIS A 37 0.43 0.07 -7.12
CA HIS A 37 0.98 -0.17 -8.44
C HIS A 37 1.57 -1.58 -8.55
N THR A 38 1.78 -2.07 -9.75
CA THR A 38 2.70 -3.18 -10.00
C THR A 38 4.13 -2.76 -9.66
N ILE A 39 5.05 -3.73 -9.53
CA ILE A 39 6.46 -3.44 -9.30
C ILE A 39 7.06 -2.52 -10.38
N ASP A 40 6.58 -2.62 -11.62
CA ASP A 40 6.97 -1.78 -12.77
C ASP A 40 6.34 -0.38 -12.77
N GLY A 41 5.46 -0.10 -11.80
CA GLY A 41 4.83 1.22 -11.63
C GLY A 41 3.50 1.40 -12.36
N HIS A 42 2.90 0.34 -12.90
CA HIS A 42 1.57 0.44 -13.51
C HIS A 42 0.47 0.44 -12.43
N PRO A 43 -0.55 1.31 -12.52
CA PRO A 43 -1.67 1.29 -11.59
C PRO A 43 -2.37 -0.08 -11.54
N SER A 44 -2.57 -0.64 -10.35
CA SER A 44 -3.14 -1.98 -10.14
C SER A 44 -4.52 -1.97 -9.46
N TYR A 45 -4.60 -1.49 -8.22
CA TYR A 45 -5.85 -1.43 -7.45
C TYR A 45 -5.75 -0.41 -6.33
N TRP A 46 -6.87 -0.12 -5.68
CA TRP A 46 -6.98 0.79 -4.55
C TRP A 46 -7.09 0.02 -3.23
N VAL A 47 -6.43 0.52 -2.20
CA VAL A 47 -6.66 0.12 -0.80
C VAL A 47 -7.27 1.30 -0.07
N CYS A 48 -8.52 1.13 0.38
CA CYS A 48 -9.28 2.16 1.05
C CYS A 48 -9.29 1.91 2.57
N PRO A 49 -8.77 2.83 3.40
CA PRO A 49 -8.78 2.66 4.85
C PRO A 49 -10.20 2.79 5.41
N ILE A 50 -10.49 2.02 6.45
CA ILE A 50 -11.69 2.19 7.29
C ILE A 50 -11.24 2.81 8.61
N ILE A 51 -11.71 4.02 8.90
CA ILE A 51 -11.21 4.87 9.98
C ILE A 51 -12.36 5.27 10.90
N ASP A 52 -12.17 5.10 12.20
CA ASP A 52 -13.07 5.60 13.24
C ASP A 52 -12.27 6.52 14.17
N SER A 53 -12.70 7.78 14.30
CA SER A 53 -12.09 8.74 15.22
C SER A 53 -10.55 8.87 15.08
N GLY A 54 -10.06 8.76 13.83
CA GLY A 54 -8.63 8.79 13.49
C GLY A 54 -7.90 7.46 13.68
N VAL A 55 -8.57 6.42 14.19
CA VAL A 55 -8.03 5.08 14.36
C VAL A 55 -8.34 4.23 13.13
N LEU A 56 -7.31 3.64 12.55
CA LEU A 56 -7.47 2.67 11.46
C LEU A 56 -8.07 1.37 12.00
N ARG A 57 -9.26 1.01 11.52
CA ARG A 57 -9.98 -0.22 11.89
C ARG A 57 -9.78 -1.36 10.89
N GLY A 58 -9.50 -1.02 9.64
CA GLY A 58 -9.30 -2.01 8.60
C GLY A 58 -9.19 -1.39 7.22
N PHE A 59 -9.49 -2.18 6.21
CA PHE A 59 -9.37 -1.78 4.82
C PHE A 59 -10.39 -2.48 3.93
N VAL A 60 -10.63 -1.87 2.77
CA VAL A 60 -11.31 -2.48 1.63
C VAL A 60 -10.39 -2.38 0.42
N ARG A 61 -10.20 -3.48 -0.31
CA ARG A 61 -9.49 -3.49 -1.60
C ARG A 61 -10.49 -3.37 -2.73
N VAL A 62 -10.27 -2.39 -3.59
CA VAL A 62 -11.11 -2.11 -4.75
C VAL A 62 -10.24 -2.21 -6.00
N THR A 63 -10.61 -3.10 -6.90
CA THR A 63 -9.90 -3.35 -8.17
C THR A 63 -10.04 -2.17 -9.14
N ALA A 64 -9.22 -2.17 -10.20
CA ALA A 64 -9.21 -1.11 -11.21
C ALA A 64 -10.55 -0.86 -11.92
N ASP A 65 -11.48 -1.81 -11.89
CA ASP A 65 -12.83 -1.71 -12.46
C ASP A 65 -13.93 -1.36 -11.43
N GLY A 66 -13.53 -1.07 -10.18
CA GLY A 66 -14.44 -0.69 -9.11
C GLY A 66 -15.04 -1.84 -8.32
N LYS A 67 -14.69 -3.10 -8.61
CA LYS A 67 -15.16 -4.23 -7.81
C LYS A 67 -14.37 -4.37 -6.52
N VAL A 68 -15.07 -4.70 -5.43
CA VAL A 68 -14.45 -5.05 -4.15
C VAL A 68 -13.85 -6.45 -4.25
N ALA A 69 -12.53 -6.55 -4.16
CA ALA A 69 -11.82 -7.83 -4.15
C ALA A 69 -11.72 -8.43 -2.75
N ALA A 70 -11.55 -7.59 -1.72
CA ALA A 70 -11.38 -8.04 -0.34
C ALA A 70 -11.73 -6.92 0.65
N HIS A 71 -11.96 -7.30 1.90
CA HIS A 71 -11.97 -6.38 3.04
C HIS A 71 -11.46 -7.13 4.26
N GLY A 72 -10.89 -6.42 5.24
CA GLY A 72 -10.37 -7.05 6.44
C GLY A 72 -9.82 -6.05 7.44
N THR A 73 -9.37 -6.58 8.57
CA THR A 73 -8.69 -5.84 9.63
C THR A 73 -7.19 -6.14 9.59
N PHE A 74 -6.39 -5.27 10.20
CA PHE A 74 -4.95 -5.50 10.34
C PHE A 74 -4.66 -6.30 11.61
N GLY A 75 -3.69 -7.21 11.54
CA GLY A 75 -3.05 -7.76 12.73
C GLY A 75 -2.08 -6.72 13.30
N GLY A 76 -2.44 -6.10 14.43
CA GLY A 76 -1.66 -5.03 15.06
C GLY A 76 -2.41 -3.69 15.12
N ALA A 77 -1.67 -2.61 15.39
CA ALA A 77 -2.22 -1.26 15.50
C ALA A 77 -1.53 -0.26 14.54
N PRO A 78 -1.53 -0.51 13.22
CA PRO A 78 -0.98 0.46 12.26
C PRO A 78 -1.82 1.74 12.25
N THR A 79 -1.17 2.88 12.03
CA THR A 79 -1.83 4.20 11.94
C THR A 79 -2.22 4.57 10.51
N VAL A 80 -1.64 3.91 9.50
CA VAL A 80 -1.93 4.11 8.07
C VAL A 80 -2.13 2.77 7.37
N VAL A 81 -2.92 2.77 6.28
CA VAL A 81 -3.34 1.54 5.57
C VAL A 81 -2.20 0.80 4.89
N THR A 82 -1.12 1.51 4.61
CA THR A 82 0.13 1.02 4.05
C THR A 82 1.10 0.50 5.12
N GLY A 83 0.72 0.56 6.40
CA GLY A 83 1.52 0.19 7.56
C GLY A 83 2.55 1.26 7.97
N ILE A 84 3.24 1.88 7.01
CA ILE A 84 4.12 3.05 7.17
C ILE A 84 3.80 4.11 6.12
N THR A 85 4.15 5.37 6.36
CA THR A 85 3.97 6.47 5.40
C THR A 85 5.05 6.45 4.30
N ALA A 86 4.80 7.16 3.20
CA ALA A 86 5.81 7.41 2.17
C ALA A 86 7.06 8.09 2.76
N ASP A 87 6.89 9.09 3.64
CA ASP A 87 8.01 9.79 4.27
C ASP A 87 8.88 8.86 5.13
N GLN A 88 8.24 7.95 5.88
CA GLN A 88 8.95 6.92 6.65
C GLN A 88 9.72 5.97 5.73
N ALA A 89 9.13 5.59 4.58
CA ALA A 89 9.82 4.77 3.59
C ALA A 89 11.03 5.50 2.98
N ALA A 90 10.89 6.77 2.64
CA ALA A 90 11.98 7.59 2.13
C ALA A 90 13.11 7.76 3.16
N GLU A 91 12.77 7.89 4.45
CA GLU A 91 13.76 7.98 5.53
C GLU A 91 14.53 6.67 5.75
N ALA A 92 13.84 5.54 5.70
CA ALA A 92 14.47 4.23 5.73
C ALA A 92 15.42 4.04 4.53
N ALA A 93 15.02 4.47 3.33
CA ALA A 93 15.87 4.43 2.15
C ALA A 93 17.10 5.34 2.29
N ARG A 94 16.96 6.54 2.85
CA ARG A 94 18.09 7.43 3.17
C ARG A 94 19.10 6.82 4.13
N THR A 95 18.61 6.08 5.13
CA THR A 95 19.46 5.39 6.11
C THR A 95 20.23 4.23 5.46
N TRP A 96 19.62 3.58 4.47
CA TRP A 96 20.22 2.48 3.73
C TRP A 96 21.23 2.94 2.67
N ALA A 97 20.98 4.08 2.03
CA ALA A 97 21.71 4.53 0.86
C ALA A 97 23.15 4.99 1.15
N PRO A 98 24.10 4.80 0.21
CA PRO A 98 25.41 5.42 0.27
C PRO A 98 25.34 6.95 0.34
N THR A 99 26.35 7.57 0.98
CA THR A 99 26.46 9.03 1.04
C THR A 99 26.51 9.63 -0.35
N GLY A 100 25.57 10.54 -0.66
CA GLY A 100 25.49 11.23 -1.95
C GLY A 100 24.58 10.54 -2.98
N ALA A 101 24.00 9.38 -2.67
CA ALA A 101 22.99 8.76 -3.52
C ALA A 101 21.69 9.60 -3.55
N GLN A 102 21.01 9.58 -4.69
CA GLN A 102 19.71 10.23 -4.86
C GLN A 102 18.58 9.25 -4.52
N ILE A 103 17.66 9.67 -3.65
CA ILE A 103 16.49 8.89 -3.25
C ILE A 103 15.29 9.30 -4.10
N GLY A 104 14.72 8.34 -4.81
CA GLY A 104 13.50 8.49 -5.59
C GLY A 104 12.26 8.66 -4.71
N THR A 105 11.17 9.10 -5.32
CA THR A 105 9.87 9.19 -4.64
C THR A 105 9.33 7.79 -4.33
N PRO A 106 8.95 7.49 -3.08
CA PRO A 106 8.34 6.21 -2.75
C PRO A 106 7.06 5.95 -3.54
N LEU A 107 6.96 4.76 -4.11
CA LEU A 107 5.78 4.28 -4.82
C LEU A 107 5.20 3.09 -4.06
N TYR A 108 3.91 3.11 -3.73
CA TYR A 108 3.29 1.97 -3.07
C TYR A 108 2.95 0.89 -4.12
N VAL A 109 3.59 -0.28 -3.99
CA VAL A 109 3.53 -1.36 -4.98
C VAL A 109 3.18 -2.69 -4.34
N HIS A 110 2.85 -3.67 -5.18
CA HIS A 110 2.83 -5.09 -4.83
C HIS A 110 3.78 -5.88 -5.73
N ASP A 111 4.40 -6.94 -5.19
CA ASP A 111 5.26 -7.89 -5.91
C ASP A 111 4.63 -9.29 -5.94
N GLY A 112 3.63 -9.46 -6.81
CA GLY A 112 2.93 -10.72 -7.07
C GLY A 112 1.45 -10.71 -6.64
N PRO A 113 0.97 -11.67 -5.83
CA PRO A 113 -0.43 -11.67 -5.41
C PRO A 113 -0.73 -10.51 -4.43
N PRO A 114 -1.95 -9.94 -4.45
CA PRO A 114 -2.37 -8.92 -3.49
C PRO A 114 -2.17 -9.35 -2.03
N GLY A 115 -1.71 -8.44 -1.17
CA GLY A 115 -1.31 -8.73 0.22
C GLY A 115 0.20 -8.77 0.47
N ARG A 116 1.02 -8.56 -0.57
CA ARG A 116 2.48 -8.36 -0.49
C ARG A 116 2.85 -6.95 -0.90
N GLU A 117 2.21 -5.97 -0.28
CA GLU A 117 2.46 -4.57 -0.58
C GLU A 117 3.62 -3.98 0.23
N ALA A 118 4.41 -3.11 -0.40
CA ALA A 118 5.46 -2.33 0.24
C ALA A 118 5.71 -1.04 -0.55
N TRP A 119 6.43 -0.11 0.05
CA TRP A 119 6.94 1.06 -0.65
C TRP A 119 8.19 0.69 -1.44
N ARG A 120 8.13 0.81 -2.76
CA ARG A 120 9.30 0.78 -3.64
C ARG A 120 9.98 2.15 -3.59
N VAL A 121 11.28 2.17 -3.35
CA VAL A 121 12.10 3.38 -3.40
C VAL A 121 13.32 3.08 -4.27
N ASP A 122 13.46 3.83 -5.36
CA ASP A 122 14.65 3.75 -6.21
C ASP A 122 15.78 4.58 -5.59
N ILE A 123 16.98 4.00 -5.51
CA ILE A 123 18.19 4.65 -5.00
C ILE A 123 19.18 4.71 -6.15
N HIS A 124 19.59 5.92 -6.53
CA HIS A 124 20.49 6.15 -7.66
C HIS A 124 21.88 6.55 -7.17
N GLU A 125 22.89 5.79 -7.60
CA GLU A 125 24.31 6.05 -7.34
C GLU A 125 25.07 6.04 -8.68
N GLY A 126 25.33 7.23 -9.22
CA GLY A 126 25.85 7.36 -10.58
C GLY A 126 24.88 6.76 -11.60
N ASP A 127 25.36 5.77 -12.37
CA ASP A 127 24.56 5.03 -13.36
C ASP A 127 23.85 3.80 -12.78
N THR A 128 24.08 3.48 -11.50
CA THR A 128 23.48 2.32 -10.82
C THR A 128 22.17 2.72 -10.17
N THR A 129 21.14 1.89 -10.32
CA THR A 129 19.87 2.02 -9.59
C THR A 129 19.61 0.76 -8.80
N THR A 130 19.46 0.91 -7.48
CA THR A 130 19.02 -0.15 -6.57
C THR A 130 17.56 0.08 -6.22
N VAL A 131 16.76 -0.98 -6.25
CA VAL A 131 15.34 -0.93 -5.85
C VAL A 131 15.24 -1.42 -4.42
N LEU A 132 14.83 -0.55 -3.50
CA LEU A 132 14.61 -0.90 -2.10
C LEU A 132 13.10 -1.06 -1.84
N MET A 133 12.71 -2.16 -1.21
CA MET A 133 11.35 -2.40 -0.74
C MET A 133 11.29 -2.14 0.75
N VAL A 134 10.39 -1.25 1.16
CA VAL A 134 10.26 -0.81 2.55
C VAL A 134 8.85 -1.06 3.05
N GLY A 135 8.73 -1.79 4.15
CA GLY A 135 7.47 -2.04 4.84
C GLY A 135 7.62 -1.98 6.36
N PRO A 136 6.54 -2.24 7.11
CA PRO A 136 6.57 -2.21 8.57
C PRO A 136 7.59 -3.15 9.21
N GLY A 137 7.94 -4.24 8.52
CA GLY A 137 8.92 -5.23 8.97
C GLY A 137 10.38 -4.86 8.69
N GLY A 138 10.65 -3.74 8.03
CA GLY A 138 11.99 -3.31 7.64
C GLY A 138 12.13 -3.06 6.13
N ALA A 139 13.37 -2.92 5.69
CA ALA A 139 13.73 -2.69 4.30
C ALA A 139 14.60 -3.84 3.76
N TYR A 140 14.44 -4.16 2.48
CA TYR A 140 15.28 -5.13 1.78
C TYR A 140 15.47 -4.72 0.33
N GLU A 141 16.62 -5.06 -0.24
CA GLU A 141 16.89 -4.87 -1.68
C GLU A 141 16.04 -5.86 -2.48
N TRP A 142 15.33 -5.35 -3.47
CA TRP A 142 14.54 -6.16 -4.37
C TRP A 142 15.36 -6.59 -5.57
N ALA A 143 15.34 -7.89 -5.83
CA ALA A 143 15.81 -8.48 -7.06
C ALA A 143 14.62 -9.14 -7.77
N PRO A 144 14.50 -9.01 -9.11
CA PRO A 144 13.49 -9.73 -9.85
C PRO A 144 13.65 -11.23 -9.60
N ARG A 145 12.53 -11.93 -9.35
CA ARG A 145 12.57 -13.39 -9.30
C ARG A 145 13.03 -13.91 -10.66
N ASP A 146 13.97 -14.85 -10.66
CA ASP A 146 14.36 -15.56 -11.88
C ASP A 146 13.14 -16.38 -12.38
N PRO A 147 12.58 -16.06 -13.55
CA PRO A 147 11.41 -16.75 -14.09
C PRO A 147 11.72 -18.20 -14.50
N THR A 148 12.97 -18.66 -14.41
CA THR A 148 13.38 -20.04 -14.76
C THR A 148 13.32 -21.03 -13.60
N LEU A 149 12.92 -20.60 -12.40
CA LEU A 149 12.89 -21.43 -11.18
C LEU A 149 11.49 -21.92 -10.77
N GLU A 150 10.49 -21.88 -11.67
CA GLU A 150 9.14 -22.45 -11.46
C GLU A 150 8.85 -23.67 -12.36
#